data_AF-A0A2C9LIZ8-F1
#
_entry.id   AF-A0A2C9LIZ8-F1
#
_cell.length_a   1.000
_cell.length_b   1.000
_cell.length_c   1.000
_cell.angle_alpha   90.00
_cell.angle_beta   90.00
_cell.angle_gamma   90.00
#
_symmetry.space_group_name_H-M   'P 1'
#
loop_
_entity.id
_entity.type
_entity.pdbx_description
1 polymer ?
#
loop_
_entity_poly.entity_id
_entity_poly.type
_entity_poly.pdbx_seq_one_letter_code
_entity_poly.pdbx_strand_id
1 'polypeptide(L)'
;GGNNLEVRYQKVLLRARFDANKDELDTRKAQLLLADGCRQVWEKRHFKPFRFALDPGGSSYDRERESPDTILDSDQWTLAEREQFPYYFNKREQRKKELLAHWSKIEKAWDDEIAAIQTKLPEEKKVATV
;
A
#
# COMPACT_ATOMS: atom_id res chain seq x y z
N GLY A 1 -1.55 -26.30 -16.80
CA GLY A 1 -2.73 -25.47 -16.52
C GLY A 1 -3.88 -26.40 -16.24
N GLY A 2 -4.59 -26.21 -15.13
CA GLY A 2 -5.75 -27.05 -14.78
C GLY A 2 -6.97 -26.71 -15.63
N ASN A 3 -7.92 -27.65 -15.74
CA ASN A 3 -9.21 -27.43 -16.38
C ASN A 3 -9.96 -26.29 -15.66
N ASN A 4 -10.44 -25.28 -16.41
CA ASN A 4 -11.17 -24.14 -15.86
C ASN A 4 -12.40 -24.56 -15.03
N LEU A 5 -13.11 -25.61 -15.45
CA LEU A 5 -14.27 -26.11 -14.72
C LEU A 5 -13.88 -26.69 -13.36
N GLU A 6 -12.79 -27.45 -13.31
CA GLU A 6 -12.26 -28.01 -12.06
C GLU A 6 -11.82 -26.90 -11.09
N VAL A 7 -11.13 -25.88 -11.60
CA VAL A 7 -10.73 -24.72 -10.80
C VAL A 7 -11.96 -23.99 -10.23
N ARG A 8 -13.03 -23.83 -11.02
CA ARG A 8 -14.27 -23.22 -10.55
C ARG A 8 -14.96 -24.07 -9.49
N TYR A 9 -15.03 -25.39 -9.70
CA TYR A 9 -15.60 -26.33 -8.73
C TYR A 9 -14.87 -26.26 -7.39
N GLN A 10 -13.53 -26.36 -7.39
CA GLN A 10 -12.72 -26.28 -6.16
C GLN A 10 -12.84 -24.92 -5.46
N LYS A 11 -12.91 -23.81 -6.21
CA LYS A 11 -13.12 -22.47 -5.63
C LYS A 11 -14.47 -22.37 -4.89
N VAL A 12 -15.54 -22.94 -5.44
CA VAL A 12 -16.86 -22.95 -4.79
C VAL A 12 -16.83 -23.79 -3.50
N LEU A 13 -16.21 -24.97 -3.53
CA LEU A 13 -16.04 -25.78 -2.32
C LEU A 13 -15.26 -25.04 -1.22
N LEU A 14 -14.17 -24.37 -1.60
CA LEU A 14 -13.37 -23.60 -0.65
C LEU A 14 -14.18 -22.45 -0.06
N ARG A 15 -14.95 -21.73 -0.89
CA ARG A 15 -15.83 -20.66 -0.42
C ARG A 15 -16.90 -21.19 0.55
N ALA A 16 -17.53 -22.32 0.25
CA ALA A 16 -18.51 -22.95 1.14
C ALA A 16 -17.93 -23.28 2.53
N ARG A 17 -16.65 -23.67 2.62
CA ARG A 17 -15.95 -23.89 3.90
C ARG A 17 -15.78 -22.61 4.71
N PHE A 18 -15.47 -21.49 4.05
CA PHE A 18 -15.41 -20.18 4.71
C PHE A 18 -16.81 -19.75 5.17
N ASP A 19 -17.82 -19.89 4.32
CA ASP A 19 -19.20 -19.50 4.64
C ASP A 19 -19.77 -20.32 5.82
N ALA A 20 -19.36 -21.59 5.99
CA ALA A 20 -19.77 -22.43 7.11
C ALA A 20 -19.25 -21.95 8.49
N ASN A 21 -18.15 -21.20 8.53
CA ASN A 21 -17.52 -20.71 9.77
C ASN A 21 -17.57 -19.18 9.90
N LYS A 22 -18.37 -18.50 9.06
CA LYS A 22 -18.39 -17.03 9.00
C LYS A 22 -19.00 -16.36 10.24
N ASP A 23 -19.97 -17.03 10.87
CA ASP A 23 -20.76 -16.50 12.00
C ASP A 23 -20.26 -17.01 13.36
N GLU A 24 -18.97 -17.37 13.46
CA GLU A 24 -18.37 -17.85 14.71
C GLU A 24 -18.17 -16.70 15.71
N LEU A 25 -18.82 -16.80 16.88
CA LEU A 25 -18.78 -15.76 17.92
C LEU A 25 -17.56 -15.89 18.86
N ASP A 26 -17.02 -17.11 19.03
CA ASP A 26 -15.86 -17.33 19.88
C ASP A 26 -14.56 -16.92 19.19
N THR A 27 -13.93 -15.86 19.72
CA THR A 27 -12.68 -15.31 19.20
C THR A 27 -11.51 -16.29 19.31
N ARG A 28 -11.47 -17.16 20.33
CA ARG A 28 -10.39 -18.16 20.47
C ARG A 28 -10.50 -19.21 19.37
N LYS A 29 -11.72 -19.69 19.12
CA LYS A 29 -12.00 -20.65 18.05
C LYS A 29 -11.72 -20.04 16.67
N ALA A 30 -12.08 -18.78 16.44
CA ALA A 30 -11.77 -18.07 15.20
C ALA A 30 -10.26 -17.96 14.94
N GLN A 31 -9.46 -17.68 15.97
CA GLN A 31 -7.99 -17.65 15.86
C GLN A 31 -7.40 -19.02 15.51
N LEU A 32 -7.91 -20.10 16.13
CA LEU A 32 -7.47 -21.47 15.82
C LEU A 32 -7.82 -21.86 14.38
N LEU A 33 -9.03 -21.52 13.92
CA LEU A 33 -9.46 -21.76 12.53
C LEU A 33 -8.57 -21.00 11.53
N LEU A 34 -8.21 -19.75 11.83
CA LEU A 34 -7.29 -18.97 11.02
C LEU A 34 -5.90 -19.61 10.96
N ALA A 35 -5.36 -20.02 12.11
CA ALA A 35 -4.05 -20.66 12.19
C ALA A 35 -4.00 -21.96 11.39
N ASP A 36 -5.03 -22.81 11.50
CA ASP A 36 -5.11 -24.04 10.72
C ASP A 36 -5.28 -23.75 9.22
N GLY A 37 -6.06 -22.73 8.85
CA GLY A 37 -6.19 -22.27 7.46
C GLY A 37 -4.84 -21.83 6.87
N CYS A 38 -4.07 -21.03 7.60
CA CYS A 38 -2.72 -20.61 7.19
C CYS A 38 -1.77 -21.81 7.03
N ARG A 39 -1.82 -22.79 7.94
CA ARG A 39 -1.04 -24.02 7.85
C ARG A 39 -1.41 -24.82 6.59
N GLN A 40 -2.69 -25.02 6.32
CA GLN A 40 -3.17 -25.72 5.13
C GLN A 40 -2.71 -25.02 3.84
N VAL A 41 -2.75 -23.69 3.79
CA VAL A 41 -2.25 -22.92 2.64
C VAL A 41 -0.74 -23.12 2.47
N TRP A 42 0.03 -23.11 3.55
CA TRP A 42 1.47 -23.32 3.49
C TRP A 42 1.86 -24.70 2.97
N GLU A 43 1.18 -25.76 3.44
CA GLU A 43 1.43 -27.14 3.04
C GLU A 43 1.01 -27.43 1.59
N LYS A 44 -0.09 -26.80 1.13
CA LYS A 44 -0.71 -27.08 -0.18
C LYS A 44 -0.41 -26.04 -1.25
N ARG A 45 0.33 -24.97 -0.95
CA ARG A 45 0.65 -23.95 -1.95
C ARG A 45 1.44 -24.56 -3.09
N HIS A 46 1.14 -24.10 -4.30
CA HIS A 46 1.94 -24.48 -5.46
C HIS A 46 3.33 -23.85 -5.37
N PHE A 47 4.36 -24.59 -5.83
CA PHE A 47 5.75 -24.14 -5.76
C PHE A 47 5.99 -22.84 -6.54
N LYS A 48 5.24 -22.60 -7.62
CA LYS A 48 5.29 -21.37 -8.43
C LYS A 48 3.90 -20.76 -8.59
N PRO A 49 3.44 -19.94 -7.63
CA PRO A 49 2.15 -19.25 -7.74
C PRO A 49 2.06 -18.40 -9.01
N PHE A 50 0.86 -18.29 -9.56
CA PHE A 50 0.58 -17.30 -10.59
C PHE A 50 0.75 -15.89 -10.02
N ARG A 51 1.42 -15.02 -10.76
CA ARG A 51 1.60 -13.60 -10.43
C ARG A 51 1.22 -12.77 -11.64
N PHE A 52 0.61 -11.62 -11.42
CA PHE A 52 0.36 -10.69 -12.51
C PHE A 52 1.68 -10.13 -13.03
N ALA A 53 1.70 -9.67 -14.28
CA ALA A 53 2.94 -9.31 -14.95
C ALA A 53 3.70 -8.17 -14.25
N LEU A 54 2.98 -7.17 -13.74
CA LEU A 54 3.54 -5.97 -13.10
C LEU A 54 3.67 -6.09 -11.57
N ASP A 55 3.16 -7.18 -10.97
CA ASP A 55 3.31 -7.41 -9.53
C ASP A 55 4.77 -7.73 -9.18
N PRO A 56 5.21 -7.51 -7.93
CA PRO A 56 6.51 -7.97 -7.46
C PRO A 56 6.78 -9.44 -7.78
N GLY A 57 7.84 -9.69 -8.55
CA GLY A 57 8.23 -11.02 -9.04
C GLY A 57 7.35 -11.59 -10.16
N GLY A 58 6.54 -10.75 -10.79
CA GLY A 58 5.93 -10.99 -12.10
C GLY A 58 6.94 -10.91 -13.24
N SER A 59 6.54 -11.29 -14.45
CA SER A 59 7.43 -11.34 -15.63
C SER A 59 7.84 -9.96 -16.18
N SER A 60 7.13 -8.90 -15.78
CA SER A 60 7.31 -7.53 -16.25
C SER A 60 7.46 -6.55 -15.09
N TYR A 61 7.76 -7.06 -13.88
CA TYR A 61 8.00 -6.23 -12.71
C TYR A 61 9.18 -5.30 -12.97
N ASP A 62 8.97 -3.99 -12.76
CA ASP A 62 9.98 -2.94 -12.98
C ASP A 62 10.60 -2.98 -14.40
N ARG A 63 9.83 -3.43 -15.41
CA ARG A 63 10.27 -3.39 -16.82
C ARG A 63 10.41 -1.95 -17.32
N GLU A 64 9.45 -1.11 -16.95
CA GLU A 64 9.45 0.32 -17.24
C GLU A 64 9.70 1.05 -15.94
N ARG A 65 10.91 1.59 -15.78
CA ARG A 65 11.27 2.39 -14.61
C ARG A 65 11.08 3.87 -14.94
N GLU A 66 10.16 4.52 -14.25
CA GLU A 66 9.98 5.96 -14.36
C GLU A 66 11.19 6.68 -13.77
N SER A 67 11.73 7.63 -14.54
CA SER A 67 12.81 8.50 -14.05
C SER A 67 12.25 9.56 -13.11
N PRO A 68 12.99 9.93 -12.05
CA PRO A 68 12.54 10.98 -11.15
C PRO A 68 12.46 12.32 -11.89
N ASP A 69 11.44 13.12 -11.58
CA ASP A 69 11.21 14.41 -12.24
C ASP A 69 12.38 15.39 -12.06
N THR A 70 13.16 15.25 -10.98
CA THR A 70 14.33 16.08 -10.68
C THR A 70 15.42 16.03 -11.74
N ILE A 71 15.44 15.00 -12.59
CA ILE A 71 16.43 14.87 -13.67
C ILE A 71 16.39 16.05 -14.65
N LEU A 72 15.23 16.66 -14.84
CA LEU A 72 15.01 17.81 -15.72
C LEU A 72 15.51 19.14 -15.14
N ASP A 73 15.87 19.14 -13.85
CA ASP A 73 16.50 20.27 -13.17
C ASP A 73 18.01 20.08 -13.00
N SER A 74 18.58 19.00 -13.55
CA SER A 74 20.01 18.74 -13.52
C SER A 74 20.77 19.63 -14.49
N ASP A 75 22.06 19.87 -14.19
CA ASP A 75 23.00 20.65 -15.03
C ASP A 75 23.17 20.09 -16.45
N GLN A 76 22.63 18.90 -16.73
CA GLN A 76 22.65 18.28 -18.06
C GLN A 76 21.70 18.98 -19.05
N TRP A 77 20.68 19.71 -18.57
CA TRP A 77 19.74 20.43 -19.43
C TRP A 77 20.16 21.89 -19.63
N THR A 78 20.74 22.17 -20.79
CA THR A 78 21.17 23.52 -21.18
C THR A 78 19.97 24.42 -21.50
N LEU A 79 20.19 25.75 -21.48
CA LEU A 79 19.15 26.74 -21.81
C LEU A 79 18.52 26.47 -23.19
N ALA A 80 19.32 26.14 -24.19
CA ALA A 80 18.85 25.85 -25.55
C ALA A 80 17.91 24.63 -25.60
N GLU A 81 18.21 23.56 -24.85
CA GLU A 81 17.37 22.35 -24.78
C GLU A 81 16.06 22.62 -24.03
N ARG A 82 16.09 23.48 -23.02
CA ARG A 82 14.87 23.91 -22.30
C ARG A 82 13.99 24.81 -23.15
N GLU A 83 14.60 25.71 -23.91
CA GLU A 83 13.92 26.61 -24.84
C GLU A 83 13.21 25.88 -25.99
N GLN A 84 13.61 24.65 -26.31
CA GLN A 84 12.90 23.78 -27.25
C GLN A 84 11.49 23.40 -26.77
N PHE A 85 11.26 23.36 -25.45
CA PHE A 85 9.98 22.98 -24.84
C PHE A 85 9.43 24.08 -23.92
N PRO A 86 9.16 25.30 -24.43
CA PRO A 86 8.91 26.47 -23.61
C PRO A 86 7.63 26.33 -22.77
N TYR A 87 6.57 25.75 -23.36
CA TYR A 87 5.29 25.52 -22.65
C TYR A 87 5.43 24.54 -21.49
N TYR A 88 6.22 23.47 -21.67
CA TYR A 88 6.43 22.46 -20.65
C TYR A 88 7.21 23.04 -19.45
N PHE A 89 8.35 23.69 -19.71
CA PHE A 89 9.18 24.27 -18.64
C PHE A 89 8.48 25.44 -17.94
N ASN A 90 7.74 26.29 -18.64
CA ASN A 90 6.97 27.37 -18.00
C ASN A 90 5.89 26.82 -17.06
N LYS A 91 5.17 25.76 -17.46
CA LYS A 91 4.17 25.10 -16.61
C LYS A 91 4.81 24.37 -15.43
N ARG A 92 5.98 23.78 -15.61
CA ARG A 92 6.77 23.14 -14.55
C ARG A 92 7.15 24.16 -13.47
N GLU A 93 7.66 25.33 -13.84
CA GLU A 93 8.03 26.38 -12.88
C GLU A 93 6.83 26.92 -12.09
N GLN A 94 5.64 26.99 -12.71
CA GLN A 94 4.40 27.31 -11.98
C GLN A 94 4.08 26.24 -10.94
N ARG A 95 4.11 24.96 -11.32
CA ARG A 95 3.83 23.83 -10.41
C ARG A 95 4.82 23.74 -9.25
N LYS A 96 6.10 24.07 -9.47
CA LYS A 96 7.10 24.13 -8.38
C LYS A 96 6.73 25.19 -7.34
N LYS A 97 6.27 26.38 -7.78
CA LYS A 97 5.83 27.44 -6.86
C LYS A 97 4.60 27.01 -6.07
N GLU A 98 3.64 26.36 -6.74
CA GLU A 98 2.46 25.78 -6.08
C GLU A 98 2.87 24.75 -5.03
N LEU A 99 3.80 23.84 -5.37
CA LEU A 99 4.32 22.83 -4.45
C LEU A 99 4.92 23.46 -3.19
N LEU A 100 5.78 24.47 -3.33
CA LEU A 100 6.40 25.16 -2.19
C LEU A 100 5.36 25.86 -1.30
N ALA A 101 4.37 26.51 -1.91
CA ALA A 101 3.28 27.14 -1.17
C ALA A 101 2.43 26.11 -0.41
N HIS A 102 2.18 24.93 -1.00
CA HIS A 102 1.49 23.84 -0.34
C HIS A 102 2.32 23.19 0.77
N TRP A 103 3.63 23.01 0.55
CA TRP A 103 4.54 22.40 1.52
C TRP A 103 4.55 23.15 2.84
N SER A 104 4.65 24.49 2.81
CA SER A 104 4.60 25.32 4.02
C SER A 104 3.31 25.15 4.85
N LYS A 105 2.19 24.83 4.20
CA LYS A 105 0.92 24.56 4.90
C LYS A 105 0.91 23.18 5.54
N ILE A 106 1.49 22.18 4.85
CA ILE A 106 1.60 20.81 5.34
C ILE A 106 2.51 20.77 6.57
N GLU A 107 3.68 21.43 6.50
CA GLU A 107 4.60 21.52 7.65
C GLU A 107 3.91 22.09 8.88
N LYS A 108 3.21 23.22 8.72
CA LYS A 108 2.47 23.82 9.84
C LYS A 108 1.39 22.89 10.39
N ALA A 109 0.63 22.22 9.53
CA ALA A 109 -0.41 21.29 9.97
C ALA A 109 0.19 20.09 10.74
N TRP A 110 1.32 19.57 10.28
CA TRP A 110 2.05 18.51 10.99
C TRP A 110 2.58 18.97 12.33
N ASP A 111 3.14 20.18 12.43
CA ASP A 111 3.56 20.75 13.70
C ASP A 111 2.39 20.89 14.68
N ASP A 112 1.24 21.37 14.20
CA ASP A 112 0.01 21.49 14.99
C ASP A 112 -0.52 20.11 15.46
N GLU A 113 -0.51 19.09 14.59
CA GLU A 113 -0.89 17.72 14.92
C GLU A 113 0.05 17.08 15.95
N ILE A 114 1.37 17.24 15.76
CA ILE A 114 2.38 16.73 16.68
C ILE A 114 2.26 17.40 18.05
N ALA A 115 1.98 18.71 18.10
CA ALA A 115 1.73 19.44 19.33
C ALA A 115 0.45 18.97 20.04
N ALA A 116 -0.56 18.53 19.30
CA ALA A 116 -1.81 17.98 19.84
C ALA A 116 -1.68 16.54 20.36
N ILE A 117 -0.65 15.80 19.95
CA ILE A 117 -0.39 14.45 20.48
C ILE A 117 -0.08 14.56 21.97
N GLN A 118 -0.87 13.83 22.77
CA GLN A 118 -0.72 13.78 24.21
C GLN A 118 0.63 13.17 24.59
N THR A 119 1.57 14.00 25.01
CA THR A 119 2.95 13.62 25.39
C THR A 119 3.07 13.02 26.79
N LYS A 120 2.03 13.12 27.62
CA LYS A 120 2.01 12.59 28.99
C LYS A 120 0.93 11.54 29.17
N LEU A 121 1.31 10.40 29.76
CA LEU A 121 0.38 9.33 30.11
C LEU A 121 -0.74 9.90 31.00
N PRO A 122 -2.02 9.64 30.71
CA PRO A 122 -3.11 10.05 31.60
C PRO A 122 -2.91 9.41 32.97
N GLU A 123 -2.96 10.21 34.04
CA GLU A 123 -2.80 9.69 35.41
C GLU A 123 -3.83 8.61 35.70
N GLU A 124 -3.39 7.53 36.35
CA GLU A 124 -4.26 6.42 36.73
C GLU A 124 -5.42 6.98 37.56
N LYS A 125 -6.65 6.85 37.04
CA LYS A 125 -7.86 7.08 37.83
C LYS A 125 -7.77 6.14 39.02
N LYS A 126 -7.51 6.68 40.20
CA LYS A 126 -7.63 5.98 41.48
C LYS A 126 -9.07 5.48 41.57
N VAL A 127 -9.31 4.25 41.14
CA VAL A 127 -10.58 3.57 41.34
C VAL A 127 -10.68 3.40 42.85
N ALA A 128 -11.58 4.17 43.47
CA ALA A 128 -11.88 4.03 44.89
C ALA A 128 -12.36 2.60 45.12
N THR A 129 -11.54 1.80 45.80
CA THR A 129 -11.95 0.49 46.32
C THR A 129 -13.11 0.71 47.29
N VAL A 130 -14.27 0.20 46.92
CA VAL A 130 -15.43 -0.04 47.80
C VAL A 130 -15.67 -1.53 47.84
#